data_AF-A0A1Q3STN6-F1
#
_entry.id   AF-A0A1Q3STN6-F1
#
_cell.length_a   1.000
_cell.length_b   1.000
_cell.length_c   1.000
_cell.angle_alpha   90.00
_cell.angle_beta   90.00
_cell.angle_gamma   90.00
#
_symmetry.space_group_name_H-M   'P 1'
#
loop_
_entity.id
_entity.type
_entity.pdbx_description
1 polymer ?
#
loop_
_entity_poly.entity_id
_entity_poly.type
_entity_poly.pdbx_seq_one_letter_code
_entity_poly.pdbx_strand_id
1 'polypeptide(L)'
;MTTAIDPIAPEGSKALFGNSYMHTVLVEISKHEGEPFSPKQIIDATGLPGGLVHPLIKRLRSQHFIEYIGRVPGEKTTLYKANDNPYIRAAREYARASAASG
;
A
#
# COMPACT_ATOMS: atom_id res chain seq x y z
N MET A 1 -23.58 -1.78 -9.96
CA MET A 1 -23.43 -1.97 -8.49
C MET A 1 -22.60 -0.83 -7.95
N THR A 2 -23.22 0.12 -7.26
CA THR A 2 -22.52 1.21 -6.58
C THR A 2 -21.83 0.60 -5.37
N THR A 3 -20.50 0.45 -5.40
CA THR A 3 -19.77 0.03 -4.19
C THR A 3 -19.96 1.15 -3.17
N ALA A 4 -20.77 0.89 -2.13
CA ALA A 4 -20.83 1.78 -0.98
C ALA A 4 -19.39 1.90 -0.46
N ILE A 5 -18.82 3.10 -0.56
CA ILE A 5 -17.55 3.39 0.09
C ILE A 5 -17.92 3.50 1.56
N ASP A 6 -17.67 2.45 2.35
CA ASP A 6 -17.67 2.60 3.80
C ASP A 6 -16.59 3.62 4.12
N PRO A 7 -16.96 4.84 4.54
CA PRO A 7 -15.99 5.89 4.73
C PRO A 7 -15.08 5.47 5.88
N ILE A 8 -13.77 5.53 5.66
CA ILE A 8 -12.81 5.38 6.75
C ILE A 8 -13.16 6.43 7.79
N ALA A 9 -13.32 6.01 9.05
CA ALA A 9 -13.56 6.94 10.15
C ALA A 9 -12.58 8.12 10.09
N PRO A 10 -12.99 9.36 10.39
CA PRO A 10 -12.15 10.55 10.23
C PRO A 10 -10.74 10.41 10.82
N GLU A 11 -10.64 9.77 12.00
CA GLU A 11 -9.36 9.45 12.66
C GLU A 11 -8.50 8.48 11.84
N GLY A 12 -9.10 7.45 11.25
CA GLY A 12 -8.42 6.51 10.35
C GLY A 12 -7.98 7.18 9.04
N SER A 13 -8.79 8.10 8.51
CA SER A 13 -8.45 8.88 7.32
C SER A 13 -7.24 9.79 7.57
N LYS A 14 -7.23 10.53 8.68
CA LYS A 14 -6.09 11.36 9.09
C LYS A 14 -4.83 10.52 9.35
N ALA A 15 -4.97 9.37 10.00
CA ALA A 15 -3.85 8.49 10.29
C ALA A 15 -3.21 7.88 9.02
N LEU A 16 -4.01 7.65 7.97
CA LEU A 16 -3.53 7.13 6.69
C LEU A 16 -3.04 8.26 5.77
N PHE A 17 -3.90 9.21 5.45
CA PHE A 17 -3.66 10.23 4.42
C PHE A 17 -3.05 11.53 4.95
N GLY A 18 -2.92 11.70 6.27
CA GLY A 18 -2.21 12.83 6.88
C GLY A 18 -0.68 12.75 6.76
N ASN A 19 -0.14 11.70 6.14
CA ASN A 19 1.29 11.56 5.88
C ASN A 19 1.57 11.73 4.37
N SER A 20 2.44 12.68 4.02
CA SER A 20 2.77 13.00 2.62
C SER A 20 3.32 11.81 1.82
N TYR A 21 3.95 10.83 2.47
CA TYR A 21 4.52 9.65 1.82
C TYR A 21 3.54 8.47 1.69
N MET A 22 2.38 8.52 2.36
CA MET A 22 1.42 7.41 2.30
C MET A 22 0.91 7.19 0.87
N HIS A 23 0.61 8.28 0.15
CA HIS A 23 0.14 8.18 -1.22
C HIS A 23 1.17 7.48 -2.12
N THR A 24 2.44 7.88 -2.03
CA THR A 24 3.54 7.25 -2.76
C THR A 24 3.65 5.76 -2.46
N VAL A 25 3.63 5.38 -1.18
CA VAL A 25 3.69 3.96 -0.77
C VAL A 25 2.46 3.18 -1.25
N LEU A 26 1.27 3.77 -1.18
CA LEU A 26 0.03 3.12 -1.60
C LEU A 26 -0.01 2.89 -3.12
N VAL A 27 0.45 3.88 -3.90
CA VAL A 27 0.60 3.77 -5.36
C VAL A 27 1.63 2.72 -5.73
N GLU A 28 2.75 2.63 -5.00
CA GLU A 28 3.73 1.59 -5.29
C GLU A 28 3.19 0.18 -4.97
N ILE A 29 2.52 0.02 -3.84
CA ILE A 29 1.88 -1.24 -3.48
C ILE A 29 0.82 -1.65 -4.52
N SER A 30 0.05 -0.70 -5.07
CA SER A 30 -1.03 -0.99 -6.01
C SER A 30 -0.53 -1.56 -7.35
N LYS A 31 0.73 -1.26 -7.73
CA LYS A 31 1.40 -1.79 -8.93
C LYS A 31 1.69 -3.27 -8.86
N HIS A 32 1.71 -3.87 -7.67
CA HIS A 32 1.87 -5.33 -7.53
C HIS A 32 0.60 -6.10 -7.94
N GLU A 33 -0.51 -5.42 -8.26
CA GLU A 33 -1.74 -6.03 -8.81
C GLU A 33 -2.33 -7.22 -8.01
N GLY A 34 -2.04 -7.28 -6.70
CA GLY A 34 -2.50 -8.37 -5.83
C GLY A 34 -1.47 -9.49 -5.65
N GLU A 35 -0.31 -9.40 -6.30
CA GLU A 35 0.84 -10.25 -6.02
C GLU A 35 1.47 -9.90 -4.66
N PRO A 36 2.12 -10.88 -4.01
CA PRO A 36 2.94 -10.65 -2.82
C PRO A 36 4.02 -9.59 -3.04
N PHE A 37 4.21 -8.73 -2.03
CA PHE A 37 5.30 -7.76 -1.99
C PHE A 37 5.98 -7.75 -0.61
N SER A 38 7.23 -7.30 -0.58
CA SER A 38 8.00 -7.08 0.64
C SER A 38 8.22 -5.60 0.90
N PRO A 39 8.43 -5.18 2.17
CA PRO A 39 8.83 -3.80 2.48
C PRO A 39 10.09 -3.34 1.73
N LYS A 40 11.01 -4.26 1.47
CA LYS A 40 12.24 -3.97 0.72
C LYS A 40 11.94 -3.55 -0.71
N GLN A 41 11.05 -4.24 -1.40
CA GLN A 41 10.64 -3.87 -2.77
C GLN A 41 10.05 -2.46 -2.81
N ILE A 42 9.23 -2.09 -1.82
CA ILE A 42 8.66 -0.74 -1.73
C ILE A 42 9.76 0.29 -1.47
N ILE A 43 10.70 0.03 -0.54
CA ILE A 43 11.85 0.91 -0.26
C ILE A 43 12.66 1.16 -1.53
N ASP A 44 13.03 0.08 -2.23
CA ASP A 44 13.87 0.13 -3.42
C ASP A 44 13.15 0.88 -4.56
N ALA A 45 11.84 0.66 -4.74
CA ALA A 45 11.06 1.29 -5.81
C ALA A 45 10.73 2.78 -5.56
N THR A 46 10.47 3.17 -4.30
CA THR A 46 10.14 4.56 -3.97
C THR A 46 11.37 5.41 -3.63
N GLY A 47 12.52 4.79 -3.38
CA GLY A 47 13.73 5.47 -2.86
C GLY A 47 13.55 6.04 -1.45
N LEU A 48 12.52 5.61 -0.71
CA LEU A 48 12.21 6.15 0.62
C LEU A 48 12.99 5.39 1.69
N PRO A 49 13.52 6.06 2.73
CA PRO A 49 14.17 5.38 3.84
C PRO A 49 13.27 4.32 4.49
N GLY A 50 13.83 3.17 4.85
CA GLY A 50 13.09 2.09 5.53
C GLY A 50 12.45 2.55 6.85
N GLY A 51 13.08 3.48 7.57
CA GLY A 51 12.50 4.12 8.76
C GLY A 51 11.18 4.86 8.51
N LEU A 52 10.89 5.28 7.28
CA LEU A 52 9.60 5.85 6.86
C LEU A 52 8.64 4.79 6.34
N VAL A 53 9.12 3.85 5.51
CA VAL A 53 8.28 2.84 4.88
C VAL A 53 7.69 1.85 5.89
N HIS A 54 8.48 1.37 6.86
CA HIS A 54 8.01 0.36 7.83
C HIS A 54 6.81 0.85 8.67
N PRO A 55 6.80 2.07 9.24
CA PRO A 55 5.62 2.62 9.90
C PRO A 55 4.39 2.72 8.99
N LEU A 56 4.57 3.09 7.71
CA LEU A 56 3.45 3.23 6.77
C LEU A 56 2.82 1.87 6.44
N ILE A 57 3.65 0.85 6.19
CA ILE A 57 3.19 -0.54 6.02
C ILE A 57 2.45 -1.03 7.26
N LYS A 58 2.95 -0.73 8.47
CA LYS A 58 2.26 -1.08 9.73
C LYS A 58 0.88 -0.42 9.82
N ARG A 59 0.76 0.86 9.44
CA ARG A 59 -0.52 1.59 9.42
C ARG A 59 -1.50 0.99 8.41
N LEU A 60 -1.06 0.75 7.18
CA LEU A 60 -1.88 0.12 6.13
C LEU A 60 -2.40 -1.25 6.59
N ARG A 61 -1.55 -2.05 7.25
CA ARG A 61 -1.96 -3.34 7.82
C ARG A 61 -3.01 -3.17 8.91
N SER A 62 -2.82 -2.24 9.85
CA SER A 62 -3.78 -2.01 10.95
C SER A 62 -5.15 -1.54 10.48
N GLN A 63 -5.24 -0.98 9.27
CA GLN A 63 -6.46 -0.50 8.64
C GLN A 63 -6.96 -1.46 7.54
N HIS A 64 -6.41 -2.68 7.47
CA HIS A 64 -6.82 -3.73 6.53
C HIS A 64 -6.66 -3.39 5.04
N PHE A 65 -5.76 -2.45 4.70
CA PHE A 65 -5.40 -2.19 3.30
C PHE A 65 -4.49 -3.28 2.72
N ILE A 66 -3.69 -3.90 3.60
CA ILE A 66 -2.79 -5.00 3.26
C ILE A 66 -2.88 -6.07 4.33
N GLU A 67 -2.57 -7.31 3.95
CA GLU A 67 -2.52 -8.46 4.83
C GLU A 67 -1.10 -9.04 4.87
N TYR A 68 -0.73 -9.61 6.01
CA TYR A 68 0.53 -10.37 6.14
C TYR A 68 0.27 -11.80 5.69
N ILE A 69 1.07 -12.30 4.75
CA ILE A 69 0.87 -13.62 4.14
C ILE A 69 2.01 -14.60 4.47
N GLY A 70 3.08 -14.16 5.13
CA GLY A 70 4.15 -15.03 5.57
C GLY A 70 5.54 -14.41 5.44
N ARG A 71 6.55 -15.28 5.42
CA ARG A 71 7.93 -14.92 5.13
C ARG A 71 8.43 -15.71 3.95
N VAL A 72 9.43 -15.16 3.26
CA VAL A 72 10.18 -15.92 2.26
C VAL A 72 10.86 -17.11 2.96
N PRO A 73 10.72 -18.35 2.44
CA PRO A 73 11.37 -19.52 3.04
C PRO A 73 12.88 -19.34 3.15
N GLY A 74 13.44 -19.62 4.33
CA GLY A 74 14.88 -19.45 4.58
C GLY A 74 15.33 -18.01 4.85
N GLU A 75 14.44 -17.02 4.78
CA GLU A 75 14.75 -15.62 5.01
C GLU A 75 13.92 -14.99 6.13
N LYS A 76 14.38 -13.82 6.61
CA LYS A 76 13.62 -12.99 7.56
C LYS A 76 12.66 -12.01 6.87
N THR A 77 12.65 -11.99 5.53
CA THR A 77 11.84 -11.07 4.71
C THR A 77 10.35 -11.38 4.87
N THR A 78 9.58 -10.39 5.32
CA THR A 78 8.12 -10.50 5.44
C THR A 78 7.44 -10.18 4.12
N LEU A 79 6.36 -10.91 3.82
CA LEU A 79 5.53 -10.73 2.64
C LEU A 79 4.14 -10.24 3.05
N TYR A 80 3.63 -9.32 2.23
CA TYR A 80 2.30 -8.75 2.34
C TYR A 80 1.57 -8.86 1.02
N LYS A 81 0.24 -8.83 1.06
CA LYS A 81 -0.62 -8.73 -0.11
C LYS A 81 -1.58 -7.56 0.06
N ALA A 82 -1.87 -6.85 -1.03
CA ALA A 82 -2.84 -5.78 -1.02
C ALA A 82 -4.27 -6.35 -1.04
N ASN A 83 -5.13 -5.83 -0.16
CA ASN A 83 -6.54 -6.17 -0.16
C ASN A 83 -7.28 -5.32 -1.21
N ASP A 84 -8.21 -5.92 -1.94
CA ASP A 84 -9.03 -5.15 -2.88
C ASP A 84 -9.98 -4.24 -2.10
N ASN A 85 -9.81 -2.93 -2.29
CA ASN A 85 -10.66 -1.90 -1.67
C ASN A 85 -10.68 -0.65 -2.56
N PRO A 86 -11.64 0.28 -2.36
CA PRO A 86 -11.78 1.47 -3.20
C PRO A 86 -10.49 2.31 -3.33
N TYR A 87 -9.70 2.42 -2.27
CA TYR A 87 -8.47 3.23 -2.29
C TYR A 87 -7.33 2.54 -3.03
N ILE A 88 -7.18 1.22 -2.88
CA ILE A 88 -6.21 0.43 -3.66
C ILE A 88 -6.57 0.46 -5.15
N ARG A 89 -7.87 0.39 -5.49
CA ARG A 89 -8.34 0.53 -6.87
C ARG A 89 -8.04 1.92 -7.44
N ALA A 90 -8.35 2.98 -6.71
CA ALA A 90 -8.02 4.34 -7.11
C ALA A 90 -6.51 4.56 -7.29
N ALA A 91 -5.69 4.04 -6.37
CA ALA A 91 -4.24 4.10 -6.48
C ALA A 91 -3.72 3.32 -7.70
N ARG A 92 -4.35 2.20 -8.06
CA ARG A 92 -4.03 1.41 -9.26
C ARG A 92 -4.38 2.17 -10.54
N GLU A 93 -5.55 2.80 -10.59
CA GLU A 93 -5.96 3.65 -11.71
C GLU A 93 -4.99 4.81 -11.91
N TYR A 94 -4.60 5.49 -10.82
CA TYR A 94 -3.59 6.53 -10.86
C TYR A 94 -2.24 6.02 -11.38
N ALA A 95 -1.77 4.86 -10.90
CA ALA A 95 -0.50 4.27 -11.35
C ALA A 95 -0.51 4.00 -12.86
N ARG A 96 -1.62 3.47 -13.38
CA ARG A 96 -1.81 3.19 -14.81
C ARG A 96 -1.85 4.47 -15.65
N ALA A 97 -2.59 5.48 -15.20
CA ALA A 97 -2.67 6.77 -15.88
C ALA A 97 -1.31 7.49 -15.94
N SER A 98 -0.53 7.40 -14.85
CA SER A 98 0.81 7.98 -14.77
C SER A 98 1.80 7.29 -15.72
N ALA A 99 1.69 5.97 -15.88
CA ALA A 99 2.54 5.21 -16.81
C ALA A 99 2.20 5.46 -18.29
N ALA A 100 0.95 5.80 -18.60
CA ALA A 100 0.52 6.10 -19.98
C ALA A 100 0.91 7.51 -20.45
N SER A 101 1.40 8.36 -19.55
CA SER A 101 1.72 9.77 -19.82
C SER A 101 3.23 10.04 -19.94
N GLY A 102 4.08 9.03 -19.78
CA GLY A 102 5.54 9.11 -19.88
C GLY A 102 6.07 8.30 -21.04
#